data_AF-A0A3M1AAE0-F1
#
_entry.id   AF-A0A3M1AAE0-F1
#
_cell.length_a   1.000
_cell.length_b   1.000
_cell.length_c   1.000
_cell.angle_alpha   90.00
_cell.angle_beta   90.00
_cell.angle_gamma   90.00
#
_symmetry.space_group_name_H-M   'P 1'
#
loop_
_entity.id
_entity.type
_entity.pdbx_description
1 polymer ?
#
loop_
_entity_poly.entity_id
_entity_poly.type
_entity_poly.pdbx_seq_one_letter_code
_entity_poly.pdbx_strand_id
1 'polypeptide(L)' 'MIVIVDYGVGNLPSVEKAVLATGFSAHVTAEPVEVASAEKIILPGVGSFQKAMAELE' A
#
# COMPACT_ATOMS: atom_id res chain seq x y z
N MET A 1 -3.78 -6.97 -10.86
CA MET A 1 -3.03 -7.11 -9.61
C MET A 1 -3.22 -5.86 -8.76
N ILE A 2 -3.66 -6.00 -7.50
CA ILE A 2 -3.75 -4.89 -6.54
C ILE A 2 -2.43 -4.83 -5.77
N VAL A 3 -1.81 -3.67 -5.70
CA VAL A 3 -0.59 -3.45 -4.92
C VAL A 3 -0.88 -2.52 -3.76
N ILE A 4 -0.44 -2.88 -2.55
CA ILE A 4 -0.38 -2.00 -1.39
C ILE A 4 1.06 -1.51 -1.28
N VAL A 5 1.26 -0.20 -1.36
CA VAL A 5 2.60 0.39 -1.25
C VAL A 5 3.06 0.33 0.21
N ASP A 6 4.16 -0.38 0.47
CA ASP A 6 4.87 -0.30 1.73
C ASP A 6 5.91 0.81 1.64
N TYR A 7 5.66 1.90 2.35
CA TYR A 7 6.57 3.04 2.44
C TYR A 7 6.84 3.37 3.91
N GLY A 8 6.87 2.34 4.77
CA GLY A 8 7.26 2.46 6.19
C GLY A 8 6.21 3.04 7.13
N VAL A 9 5.07 3.53 6.60
CA VAL A 9 3.94 4.02 7.41
C VAL A 9 2.62 3.44 6.94
N GLY A 10 1.67 3.30 7.87
CA GLY A 10 0.38 2.68 7.58
C GLY A 10 0.06 1.55 8.54
N ASN A 11 -1.10 0.95 8.31
CA ASN A 11 -1.48 -0.31 8.94
C ASN A 11 -1.67 -1.35 7.83
N LEU A 12 -0.56 -1.79 7.23
CA LEU A 12 -0.54 -2.76 6.14
C LEU A 12 -1.36 -4.02 6.45
N PRO A 13 -1.27 -4.62 7.65
CA PRO A 13 -2.05 -5.82 7.96
C PRO A 13 -3.56 -5.58 7.94
N SER A 14 -4.04 -4.41 8.38
CA SER A 14 -5.48 -4.09 8.29
C SER A 14 -5.94 -3.81 6.87
N VAL A 15 -5.11 -3.14 6.07
CA VAL A 15 -5.44 -2.86 4.66
C VAL A 15 -5.47 -4.16 3.86
N GLU A 16 -4.48 -5.04 4.03
CA GLU A 16 -4.43 -6.35 3.41
C GLU A 16 -5.66 -7.20 3.79
N LYS A 17 -6.02 -7.25 5.08
CA LYS A 17 -7.25 -7.92 5.53
C LYS A 17 -8.51 -7.34 4.91
N ALA A 18 -8.59 -6.02 4.75
CA ALA A 18 -9.74 -5.38 4.10
C ALA A 18 -9.86 -5.80 2.63
N VAL A 19 -8.74 -5.90 1.91
CA VAL A 19 -8.74 -6.41 0.53
C VAL A 19 -9.15 -7.88 0.50
N LEU A 20 -8.60 -8.72 1.38
CA LEU A 20 -8.98 -10.14 1.49
C LEU A 20 -10.47 -10.32 1.80
N ALA A 21 -11.04 -9.48 2.67
CA ALA A 21 -12.47 -9.52 3.01
C ALA A 21 -13.39 -9.23 1.81
N THR A 22 -12.88 -8.53 0.79
CA THR A 22 -13.62 -8.27 -0.46
C THR A 22 -13.48 -9.39 -1.50
N GLY A 23 -12.74 -10.46 -1.18
CA GLY A 23 -12.50 -11.59 -2.09
C GLY A 23 -11.35 -11.37 -3.08
N PHE A 24 -10.57 -10.31 -2.89
CA PHE A 24 -9.38 -10.03 -3.70
C PHE A 24 -8.10 -10.30 -2.91
N SER A 25 -6.98 -10.49 -3.61
CA SER A 25 -5.65 -10.47 -3.02
C SER A 25 -4.94 -9.16 -3.32
N ALA A 26 -4.05 -8.76 -2.42
CA ALA A 26 -3.13 -7.65 -2.62
C ALA A 26 -1.68 -8.15 -2.48
N HIS A 27 -0.79 -7.54 -3.24
CA HIS A 27 0.65 -7.69 -3.08
C HIS A 27 1.21 -6.47 -2.36
N VAL A 28 1.93 -6.68 -1.26
CA VAL A 28 2.54 -5.61 -0.48
C VAL A 28 3.98 -5.44 -0.94
N THR A 29 4.38 -4.24 -1.36
CA THR A 29 5.73 -4.00 -1.85
C THR A 29 6.17 -2.55 -1.70
N ALA A 30 7.47 -2.36 -1.49
CA ALA A 30 8.13 -1.06 -1.54
C ALA A 30 8.82 -0.81 -2.90
N GLU A 31 8.83 -1.80 -3.79
CA GLU A 31 9.59 -1.74 -5.04
C GLU A 31 8.88 -0.90 -6.10
N PRO A 32 9.48 0.20 -6.60
CA PRO A 32 8.84 1.09 -7.57
C PRO A 32 8.42 0.38 -8.86
N VAL A 33 9.19 -0.63 -9.29
CA VAL A 33 8.92 -1.42 -10.51
C VAL A 33 7.64 -2.24 -10.34
N GLU A 34 7.43 -2.84 -9.18
CA GLU A 34 6.23 -3.63 -8.91
C GLU A 34 5.00 -2.75 -8.79
N VAL A 35 5.13 -1.58 -8.14
CA VAL A 35 4.07 -0.56 -8.06
C VAL A 35 3.70 -0.05 -9.45
N ALA A 36 4.69 0.24 -10.31
CA ALA A 36 4.47 0.71 -11.67
C ALA A 36 3.78 -0.34 -12.56
N SER A 37 3.94 -1.63 -12.26
CA SER A 37 3.29 -2.74 -12.97
C SER A 37 1.86 -3.04 -12.47
N ALA A 38 1.41 -2.39 -11.40
CA ALA A 38 0.12 -2.67 -10.78
C ALA A 38 -1.07 -2.17 -11.63
N GLU A 39 -2.16 -2.94 -11.62
CA GLU A 39 -3.42 -2.49 -12.24
C GLU A 39 -4.17 -1.51 -11.31
N LYS A 40 -3.97 -1.66 -10.00
CA LYS A 40 -4.58 -0.84 -8.95
C LYS A 40 -3.59 -0.69 -7.81
N ILE A 41 -3.51 0.51 -7.26
CA ILE A 41 -2.60 0.85 -6.17
C ILE A 41 -3.41 1.30 -4.97
N ILE A 42 -3.02 0.83 -3.78
CA ILE A 42 -3.49 1.30 -2.49
C ILE A 42 -2.30 1.95 -1.79
N LEU A 43 -2.42 3.24 -1.51
CA LEU A 43 -1.47 3.97 -0.67
C LEU A 43 -2.04 4.01 0.76
N PRO A 44 -1.54 3.18 1.70
CA PRO A 44 -2.03 3.16 3.08
C PRO A 44 -1.70 4.49 3.78
N GLY A 45 -2.36 4.82 4.89
CA GLY A 45 -2.04 6.04 5.64
C GLY A 45 -2.63 6.04 7.04
N VAL A 46 -1.94 6.68 7.99
CA VAL A 46 -2.37 6.80 9.41
C VAL A 46 -2.86 8.21 9.78
N GLY A 47 -3.19 9.05 8.79
CA GLY A 47 -3.71 10.40 9.01
C GLY A 47 -2.65 11.50 9.14
N SER A 48 -1.35 11.17 9.18
CA SER A 48 -0.26 12.15 9.07
C SER A 48 0.36 12.12 7.67
N PHE A 49 -0.29 12.82 6.73
CA PHE A 49 0.15 12.86 5.33
C PHE A 49 1.54 13.50 5.16
N GLN A 50 1.90 14.47 6.02
CA GLN A 50 3.25 15.05 6.04
C GLN A 50 4.33 14.02 6.36
N LYS A 51 4.12 13.17 7.38
CA LYS A 51 5.07 12.10 7.70
C LYS A 51 5.13 11.07 6.57
N ALA A 52 3.99 10.79 5.94
CA ALA A 52 3.93 9.89 4.80
C ALA A 52 4.76 10.38 3.60
N MET A 53 4.69 11.67 3.26
CA MET A 53 5.47 12.23 2.16
C MET A 53 6.99 12.21 2.41
N ALA A 54 7.43 12.38 3.65
CA ALA A 54 8.85 12.34 4.00
C ALA A 54 9.48 10.94 3.83
N GLU A 55 8.69 9.88 3.90
CA GLU A 55 9.16 8.50 3.70
C GLU A 55 9.14 8.08 2.22
N LEU A 56 8.67 8.96 1.33
CA LEU A 56 8.64 8.77 -0.12
C LEU A 56 9.79 9.51 -0.86
N GLU A 57 10.59 10.31 -0.14
CA GLU A 57 11.82 10.96 -0.65
C GLU A 57 13.02 9.99 -0.64
#